data_AF-A0A0K0D5W2-F1
#
_entry.id   AF-A0A0K0D5W2-F1
#
_cell.length_a   1.000
_cell.length_b   1.000
_cell.length_c   1.000
_cell.angle_alpha   90.00
_cell.angle_beta   90.00
_cell.angle_gamma   90.00
#
_symmetry.space_group_name_H-M   'P 1'
#
loop_
_entity.id
_entity.type
_entity.pdbx_description
1 polymer ?
#
loop_
_entity_poly.entity_id
_entity_poly.type
_entity_poly.pdbx_seq_one_letter_code
_entity_poly.pdbx_strand_id
1 'polypeptide(L)'
;MNEMQELTASGSPTEIVYGGTVSPTGDEHRNMSEKVQNMASAIYREFELMIQKHGEDGVKTLMPLVVNVLEALDLAFLEREEQAVDQEMLKEDNEQLVTQYEREKQLRKQAEQKYMEIEDTLLGQNKELEGKIESLESIMRMLELKAKNASDHGLFLVFFF
;
A
#
# COMPACT_ATOMS: atom_id res chain seq x y z
N MET A 1 7.98 -28.18 36.55
CA MET A 1 7.86 -26.75 36.93
C MET A 1 8.62 -25.96 35.87
N ASN A 2 8.05 -25.30 34.87
CA ASN A 2 6.67 -24.97 34.52
C ASN A 2 6.54 -25.10 32.99
N GLU A 3 5.46 -25.75 32.55
CA GLU A 3 4.86 -25.57 31.24
C GLU A 3 3.99 -24.30 31.25
N MET A 4 3.58 -23.88 30.04
CA MET A 4 2.60 -22.84 29.70
C MET A 4 3.13 -21.40 29.67
N GLN A 5 3.24 -20.82 28.47
CA GLN A 5 2.13 -20.02 27.95
C GLN A 5 2.27 -19.80 26.43
N GLU A 6 1.32 -20.37 25.68
CA GLU A 6 1.01 -19.96 24.32
C GLU A 6 0.68 -18.47 24.27
N LEU A 7 1.26 -17.77 23.30
CA LEU A 7 0.68 -16.54 22.77
C LEU A 7 0.42 -16.75 21.29
N THR A 8 -0.75 -17.31 21.02
CA THR A 8 -1.42 -17.22 19.73
C THR A 8 -1.71 -15.74 19.47
N ALA A 9 -0.83 -15.06 18.75
CA ALA A 9 -1.16 -13.77 18.15
C ALA A 9 -2.06 -14.04 16.94
N SER A 10 -3.36 -14.24 17.21
CA SER A 10 -4.41 -14.19 16.20
C SER A 10 -4.55 -12.75 15.72
N GLY A 11 -3.71 -12.34 14.79
CA GLY A 11 -3.96 -11.14 13.99
C GLY A 11 -5.13 -11.45 13.06
N SER A 12 -6.35 -11.07 13.47
CA SER A 12 -7.50 -11.04 12.58
C SER A 12 -7.14 -10.17 11.37
N PRO A 13 -7.34 -10.64 10.12
CA PRO A 13 -7.32 -9.73 9.00
C PRO A 13 -8.52 -8.81 9.18
N THR A 14 -8.26 -7.52 9.36
CA THR A 14 -9.29 -6.48 9.29
C THR A 14 -9.96 -6.59 7.92
N GLU A 15 -11.16 -7.15 7.92
CA GLU A 15 -12.06 -7.18 6.79
C GLU A 15 -12.44 -5.73 6.47
N ILE A 16 -11.87 -5.17 5.40
CA ILE A 16 -12.29 -3.86 4.89
C ILE A 16 -13.63 -4.08 4.20
N VAL A 17 -14.71 -4.03 4.96
CA VAL A 17 -16.08 -3.98 4.45
C VAL A 17 -16.39 -2.53 4.10
N TYR A 18 -16.25 -2.16 2.83
CA TYR A 18 -16.92 -0.99 2.26
C TYR A 18 -17.80 -1.44 1.08
N GLY A 19 -18.70 -2.38 1.37
CA GLY A 19 -19.85 -2.69 0.55
C GLY A 19 -21.08 -1.99 1.13
N GLY A 20 -21.18 -0.68 0.97
CA GLY A 20 -22.37 0.08 1.32
C GLY A 20 -23.35 0.05 0.16
N THR A 21 -24.12 -1.03 0.01
CA THR A 21 -25.30 -1.04 -0.85
C THR A 21 -26.34 -0.10 -0.23
N VAL A 22 -26.39 1.14 -0.70
CA VAL A 22 -27.51 2.04 -0.40
C VAL A 22 -28.74 1.44 -1.07
N SER A 23 -29.74 1.13 -0.25
CA SER A 23 -31.00 0.52 -0.65
C SER A 23 -31.79 1.43 -1.61
N PRO A 24 -32.42 0.89 -2.67
CA PRO A 24 -33.23 1.68 -3.60
C PRO A 24 -34.65 1.80 -3.06
N THR A 25 -34.86 2.58 -2.00
CA THR A 25 -36.21 2.92 -1.53
C THR A 25 -36.24 4.33 -0.98
N GLY A 26 -36.57 5.30 -1.83
CA GLY A 26 -36.73 6.71 -1.43
C GLY A 26 -37.04 7.68 -2.57
N ASP A 27 -37.69 7.25 -3.65
CA ASP A 27 -38.16 8.14 -4.71
C ASP A 27 -39.49 8.80 -4.31
N GLU A 28 -39.47 9.87 -3.50
CA GLU A 28 -40.61 10.83 -3.48
C GLU A 28 -40.20 12.31 -3.32
N HIS A 29 -38.92 12.65 -3.08
CA HIS A 29 -38.43 14.03 -3.25
C HIS A 29 -36.92 14.02 -3.52
N ARG A 30 -36.51 13.53 -4.69
CA ARG A 30 -35.17 13.84 -5.21
C ARG A 30 -35.23 15.22 -5.84
N ASN A 31 -34.45 16.15 -5.30
CA ASN A 31 -34.38 17.50 -5.81
C ASN A 31 -33.63 17.46 -7.15
N MET A 32 -34.37 17.73 -8.23
CA MET A 32 -33.85 18.01 -9.56
C MET A 32 -32.63 18.92 -9.48
N SER A 33 -31.61 18.66 -10.30
CA SER A 33 -30.44 19.53 -10.41
C SER A 33 -30.86 20.98 -10.62
N GLU A 34 -30.30 21.90 -9.84
CA GLU A 34 -30.62 23.35 -9.93
C GLU A 34 -30.48 23.87 -11.37
N LYS A 35 -29.53 23.31 -12.14
CA LYS A 35 -29.34 23.63 -13.56
C LYS A 35 -30.52 23.17 -14.42
N VAL A 36 -31.01 21.95 -14.21
CA VAL A 36 -32.16 21.40 -14.95
C VAL A 36 -33.44 22.11 -14.54
N GLN A 37 -33.60 22.43 -13.27
CA GLN A 37 -34.74 23.22 -12.78
C GLN A 37 -34.80 24.62 -13.39
N ASN A 38 -33.66 25.33 -13.47
CA ASN A 38 -33.58 26.63 -14.12
C ASN A 38 -33.89 26.54 -15.63
N MET A 39 -33.41 25.49 -16.29
CA MET A 39 -33.68 25.26 -17.71
C MET A 39 -35.16 24.93 -17.96
N ALA A 40 -35.75 24.05 -17.15
CA ALA A 40 -37.16 23.73 -17.18
C ALA A 40 -38.01 25.01 -17.04
N SER A 41 -37.70 25.84 -16.04
CA SER A 41 -38.41 27.10 -15.79
C SER A 41 -38.36 28.05 -17.00
N ALA A 42 -37.19 28.17 -17.66
CA ALA A 42 -37.05 28.96 -18.87
C ALA A 42 -37.85 28.38 -20.05
N ILE A 43 -37.81 27.06 -20.26
CA ILE A 43 -38.52 26.40 -21.35
C ILE A 43 -40.04 26.50 -21.16
N TYR A 44 -40.55 26.29 -19.94
CA TYR A 44 -41.98 26.42 -19.65
C TYR A 44 -42.49 27.85 -19.88
N ARG A 45 -41.68 28.88 -19.55
CA ARG A 45 -42.02 30.27 -19.85
C ARG A 45 -42.14 30.53 -21.35
N GLU A 46 -41.25 29.98 -22.16
CA GLU A 46 -41.33 30.10 -23.62
C GLU A 46 -42.54 29.34 -24.18
N PHE A 47 -42.89 28.19 -23.60
CA PHE A 47 -44.12 27.48 -23.96
C PHE A 47 -45.38 28.29 -23.66
N GLU A 48 -45.46 28.99 -22.54
CA GLU A 48 -46.58 29.89 -22.25
C GLU A 48 -46.73 30.99 -23.33
N LEU A 49 -45.63 31.59 -23.75
CA LEU A 49 -45.64 32.59 -24.84
C LEU A 49 -46.07 31.98 -26.18
N MET A 50 -45.67 30.74 -26.45
CA MET A 50 -46.03 30.02 -27.66
C MET A 50 -47.53 29.68 -27.69
N ILE A 51 -48.08 29.23 -26.55
CA ILE A 51 -49.51 28.96 -26.37
C ILE A 51 -50.33 30.23 -26.57
N GLN A 52 -49.88 31.36 -26.01
CA GLN A 52 -50.57 32.66 -26.18
C GLN A 52 -50.63 33.11 -27.64
N LYS A 53 -49.59 32.85 -28.45
CA LYS A 53 -49.52 33.28 -29.85
C LYS A 53 -50.15 32.30 -30.84
N HIS A 54 -50.02 31.00 -30.60
CA HIS A 54 -50.33 29.95 -31.59
C HIS A 54 -51.35 28.92 -31.10
N GLY A 55 -51.82 29.03 -29.86
CA GLY A 55 -52.72 28.05 -29.24
C GLY A 55 -51.99 26.82 -28.67
N GLU A 56 -52.71 26.05 -27.85
CA GLU A 56 -52.17 24.89 -27.13
C GLU A 56 -51.75 23.73 -28.06
N ASP A 57 -52.47 23.54 -29.17
CA ASP A 57 -52.23 22.44 -30.10
C ASP A 57 -50.82 22.49 -30.73
N GLY A 58 -50.19 23.67 -30.79
CA GLY A 58 -48.83 23.84 -31.32
C GLY A 58 -47.72 23.23 -30.44
N VAL A 59 -47.98 23.02 -29.15
CA VAL A 59 -46.98 22.52 -28.18
C VAL A 59 -47.36 21.18 -27.56
N LYS A 60 -48.59 20.72 -27.75
CA LYS A 60 -49.17 19.54 -27.10
C LYS A 60 -48.36 18.24 -27.27
N THR A 61 -47.79 18.03 -28.46
CA THR A 61 -46.94 16.86 -28.75
C THR A 61 -45.47 17.08 -28.41
N LEU A 62 -45.05 18.33 -28.26
CA LEU A 62 -43.68 18.71 -27.96
C LEU A 62 -43.38 18.71 -26.45
N MET A 63 -44.35 19.12 -25.62
CA MET A 63 -44.16 19.15 -24.16
C MET A 63 -43.70 17.80 -23.57
N PRO A 64 -44.32 16.64 -23.91
CA PRO A 64 -43.88 15.35 -23.37
C PRO A 64 -42.44 15.00 -23.76
N LEU A 65 -42.03 15.36 -24.98
CA LEU A 65 -40.65 15.14 -25.45
C LEU A 65 -39.65 15.98 -24.66
N VAL A 66 -39.98 17.24 -24.39
CA VAL A 66 -39.15 18.12 -23.58
C VAL A 66 -39.07 17.65 -22.14
N VAL A 67 -40.18 17.21 -21.55
CA VAL A 67 -40.20 16.62 -20.20
C VAL A 67 -39.27 15.41 -20.14
N ASN A 68 -39.40 14.47 -21.08
CA ASN A 68 -38.52 13.29 -21.14
C ASN A 68 -37.05 13.67 -21.27
N VAL A 69 -36.72 14.70 -22.06
CA VAL A 69 -35.34 15.19 -22.20
C VAL A 69 -34.82 15.81 -20.89
N LEU A 70 -35.65 16.58 -20.18
CA LEU A 70 -35.29 17.17 -18.89
C LEU A 70 -35.08 16.09 -17.81
N GLU A 71 -35.94 15.07 -17.77
CA GLU A 71 -35.80 13.92 -16.86
C GLU A 71 -34.53 13.12 -17.16
N ALA A 72 -34.26 12.82 -18.44
CA ALA A 72 -33.04 12.13 -18.84
C ALA A 72 -31.77 12.95 -18.51
N LEU A 73 -31.85 14.27 -18.67
CA LEU A 73 -30.76 15.17 -18.32
C LEU A 73 -30.51 15.19 -16.81
N ASP A 74 -31.56 15.18 -15.99
CA ASP A 74 -31.43 15.13 -14.53
C ASP A 74 -30.79 13.83 -14.04
N LEU A 75 -31.23 12.70 -14.61
CA LEU A 75 -30.60 11.40 -14.35
C LEU A 75 -29.11 11.40 -14.73
N ALA A 76 -28.76 11.96 -15.89
CA ALA A 76 -27.37 12.08 -16.31
C ALA A 76 -26.53 12.98 -15.39
N PHE A 77 -27.13 14.03 -14.80
CA PHE A 77 -26.45 14.86 -13.81
C PHE A 77 -26.18 14.10 -12.52
N LEU A 78 -27.15 13.32 -12.05
CA LEU A 78 -27.04 12.50 -10.84
C LEU A 78 -25.98 11.42 -11.00
N GLU A 79 -26.03 10.66 -12.10
CA GLU A 79 -25.04 9.63 -12.39
C GLU A 79 -23.62 10.22 -12.48
N ARG A 80 -23.48 11.40 -13.11
CA ARG A 80 -22.20 12.08 -13.19
C ARG A 80 -21.68 12.52 -11.81
N GLU A 81 -22.55 12.98 -10.92
CA GLU A 81 -22.16 13.39 -9.57
C GLU A 81 -21.70 12.19 -8.73
N GLU A 82 -22.44 11.08 -8.80
CA GLU A 82 -22.06 9.81 -8.17
C GLU A 82 -20.69 9.33 -8.70
N GLN A 83 -20.52 9.28 -10.02
CA GLN A 83 -19.24 8.91 -10.64
C GLN A 83 -18.10 9.86 -10.24
N ALA A 84 -18.37 11.16 -10.06
CA ALA A 84 -17.36 12.12 -9.63
C ALA A 84 -16.91 11.86 -8.19
N VAL A 85 -17.84 11.49 -7.30
CA VAL A 85 -17.52 11.09 -5.92
C VAL A 85 -16.67 9.81 -5.92
N ASP A 86 -17.08 8.79 -6.67
CA ASP A 86 -16.34 7.52 -6.78
C ASP A 86 -14.92 7.74 -7.31
N GLN A 87 -14.77 8.58 -8.34
CA GLN A 87 -13.45 8.94 -8.86
C GLN A 87 -12.57 9.61 -7.83
N GLU A 88 -13.13 10.47 -6.98
CA GLU A 88 -12.36 11.17 -5.96
C GLU A 88 -11.93 10.21 -4.84
N MET A 89 -12.81 9.32 -4.40
CA MET A 89 -12.46 8.27 -3.44
C MET A 89 -11.33 7.37 -3.96
N LEU A 90 -11.40 6.96 -5.23
CA LEU A 90 -10.36 6.13 -5.85
C LEU A 90 -9.02 6.86 -5.97
N LYS A 91 -9.02 8.17 -6.22
CA LYS A 91 -7.78 8.97 -6.22
C LYS A 91 -7.18 9.06 -4.82
N GLU A 92 -8.01 9.27 -3.80
CA GLU A 92 -7.55 9.34 -2.41
C GLU A 92 -6.93 8.01 -1.98
N ASP A 93 -7.57 6.88 -2.28
CA ASP A 93 -7.02 5.54 -2.02
C ASP A 93 -5.69 5.32 -2.77
N ASN A 94 -5.60 5.75 -4.03
CA ASN A 94 -4.38 5.65 -4.81
C ASN A 94 -3.22 6.46 -4.19
N GLU A 95 -3.49 7.68 -3.73
CA GLU A 95 -2.50 8.54 -3.07
C GLU A 95 -1.99 7.91 -1.76
N GLN A 96 -2.90 7.32 -0.98
CA GLN A 96 -2.53 6.57 0.23
C GLN A 96 -1.66 5.37 -0.12
N LEU A 97 -2.03 4.58 -1.14
CA LEU A 97 -1.24 3.42 -1.60
C LEU A 97 0.16 3.83 -2.07
N VAL A 98 0.29 4.92 -2.82
CA VAL A 98 1.59 5.45 -3.26
C VAL A 98 2.45 5.83 -2.06
N THR A 99 1.87 6.56 -1.09
CA THR A 99 2.59 6.96 0.14
C THR A 99 3.09 5.76 0.93
N GLN A 100 2.26 4.72 1.09
CA GLN A 100 2.64 3.49 1.77
C GLN A 100 3.74 2.74 1.02
N TYR A 101 3.61 2.62 -0.30
CA TYR A 101 4.60 1.97 -1.15
C TYR A 101 5.97 2.67 -1.05
N GLU A 102 6.01 4.00 -1.09
CA GLU A 102 7.26 4.75 -0.98
C GLU A 102 7.92 4.57 0.39
N ARG A 103 7.13 4.57 1.47
CA ARG A 103 7.61 4.27 2.81
C ARG A 103 8.24 2.89 2.90
N GLU A 104 7.54 1.86 2.42
CA GLU A 104 8.02 0.48 2.45
C GLU A 104 9.28 0.30 1.60
N LYS A 105 9.32 0.91 0.42
CA LYS A 105 10.49 0.94 -0.45
C LYS A 105 11.70 1.56 0.27
N GLN A 106 11.50 2.64 1.02
CA GLN A 106 12.57 3.27 1.80
C GLN A 106 13.04 2.37 2.95
N LEU A 107 12.12 1.75 3.68
CA LEU A 107 12.44 0.80 4.75
C LEU A 107 13.24 -0.39 4.23
N ARG A 108 12.84 -0.94 3.08
CA ARG A 108 13.57 -2.05 2.45
C ARG A 108 15.00 -1.65 2.07
N LYS A 109 15.19 -0.49 1.46
CA LYS A 109 16.53 0.04 1.15
C LYS A 109 17.38 0.22 2.41
N GLN A 110 16.80 0.70 3.51
CA GLN A 110 17.50 0.84 4.78
C GLN A 110 17.89 -0.52 5.38
N ALA A 111 17.02 -1.52 5.29
CA ALA A 111 17.32 -2.87 5.74
C ALA A 111 18.45 -3.49 4.92
N GLU A 112 18.41 -3.38 3.59
CA GLU A 112 19.47 -3.84 2.68
C GLU A 112 20.82 -3.20 3.02
N GLN A 113 20.84 -1.88 3.29
CA GLN A 113 22.05 -1.19 3.71
C GLN A 113 22.62 -1.73 5.04
N LYS A 114 21.76 -1.96 6.03
CA LYS A 114 22.17 -2.54 7.32
C LYS A 114 22.74 -3.95 7.17
N TYR A 115 22.16 -4.76 6.28
CA TYR A 115 22.68 -6.11 6.00
C TYR A 115 24.09 -6.07 5.41
N MET A 116 24.35 -5.16 4.46
CA MET A 116 25.70 -4.98 3.91
C MET A 116 26.71 -4.57 4.99
N GLU A 117 26.34 -3.62 5.87
CA GLU A 117 27.22 -3.18 6.97
C GLU A 117 27.53 -4.30 7.98
N ILE A 118 26.54 -5.15 8.27
CA ILE A 118 26.73 -6.33 9.12
C ILE A 118 27.65 -7.33 8.42
N GLU A 119 27.44 -7.60 7.14
CA GLU A 119 28.27 -8.53 6.36
C GLU A 119 29.73 -8.08 6.32
N ASP A 120 29.99 -6.80 6.03
CA ASP A 120 31.35 -6.22 6.05
C ASP A 120 32.01 -6.37 7.43
N THR A 121 31.24 -6.14 8.50
CA THR A 121 31.73 -6.29 9.88
C THR A 121 32.11 -7.75 10.17
N LEU A 122 31.25 -8.70 9.79
CA LEU A 122 31.50 -10.13 9.98
C LEU A 122 32.71 -10.62 9.16
N LEU A 123 32.85 -10.15 7.93
CA LEU A 123 34.02 -10.46 7.09
C LEU A 123 35.31 -9.93 7.73
N GLY A 124 35.29 -8.71 8.26
CA GLY A 124 36.41 -8.14 9.01
C GLY A 124 36.80 -8.96 10.23
N GLN A 125 35.82 -9.36 11.04
CA GLN A 125 36.03 -10.21 12.22
C GLN A 125 36.58 -11.59 11.84
N ASN A 126 36.05 -12.20 10.79
CA ASN A 126 36.50 -13.51 10.34
C ASN A 126 37.97 -13.46 9.89
N LYS A 127 38.35 -12.43 9.12
CA LYS A 127 39.74 -12.21 8.72
C LYS A 127 40.68 -11.98 9.92
N GLU A 128 40.22 -11.27 10.94
CA GLU A 128 41.00 -11.10 12.18
C GLU A 128 41.19 -12.44 12.92
N LEU A 129 40.14 -13.25 12.99
CA LEU A 129 40.20 -14.58 13.59
C LEU A 129 41.12 -15.54 12.82
N GLU A 130 41.04 -15.55 11.50
CA GLU A 130 41.95 -16.30 10.63
C GLU A 130 43.41 -15.92 10.91
N GLY A 131 43.72 -14.62 10.98
CA GLY A 131 45.07 -14.15 11.32
C GLY A 131 45.54 -14.58 12.72
N LYS A 132 44.63 -14.65 13.70
CA LYS A 132 44.95 -15.19 15.04
C LYS A 132 45.23 -16.70 14.98
N ILE A 133 44.47 -17.46 14.19
CA ILE A 133 44.70 -18.90 13.99
C ILE A 133 46.08 -19.13 13.38
N GLU A 134 46.42 -18.42 12.30
CA GLU A 134 47.74 -18.54 11.65
C GLU A 134 48.89 -18.24 12.63
N SER A 135 48.73 -17.21 13.47
CA SER A 135 49.70 -16.86 14.50
C SER A 135 49.87 -17.99 15.53
N LEU A 136 48.76 -18.54 16.02
CA LEU A 136 48.77 -19.65 16.98
C LEU A 136 49.37 -20.93 16.38
N GLU A 137 49.08 -21.24 15.12
CA GLU A 137 49.70 -22.36 14.41
C GLU A 137 51.22 -22.21 14.30
N SER A 138 51.70 -21.00 14.00
CA SER A 138 53.13 -20.70 13.95
C SER A 138 53.80 -20.90 15.32
N ILE A 139 53.15 -20.43 16.39
CA ILE A 139 53.62 -20.63 17.78
C ILE A 139 53.64 -22.12 18.12
N MET A 140 52.59 -22.87 17.77
CA MET A 140 52.50 -24.31 18.02
C MET A 140 53.65 -25.07 17.35
N ARG A 141 53.89 -24.85 16.04
CA ARG A 141 55.02 -25.46 15.33
C ARG A 141 56.37 -25.14 15.97
N MET A 142 56.55 -23.89 16.42
CA MET A 142 57.78 -23.48 17.11
C MET A 142 57.98 -24.23 18.43
N LEU A 143 56.91 -24.40 19.22
CA LEU A 143 56.95 -25.13 20.48
C LEU A 143 57.21 -26.62 20.26
N GLU A 144 56.60 -27.24 19.24
CA GLU A 144 56.87 -28.63 18.86
C GLU A 144 58.35 -28.85 18.51
N LEU A 145 58.95 -27.95 17.72
CA LEU A 145 60.38 -28.02 17.40
C LEU A 145 61.26 -27.88 18.65
N LYS A 146 60.95 -26.94 19.54
CA LYS A 146 61.67 -26.77 20.82
C LYS A 146 61.57 -28.01 21.69
N ALA A 147 60.38 -28.62 21.79
CA ALA A 147 60.15 -29.83 22.57
C ALA A 147 60.95 -31.01 22.01
N LYS A 148 60.94 -31.20 20.68
CA LYS A 148 61.74 -32.23 20.00
C LYS A 148 63.24 -32.06 20.25
N ASN A 149 63.75 -30.83 20.11
CA ASN A 149 65.17 -30.57 20.39
C ASN A 149 65.54 -30.86 21.86
N ALA A 150 64.67 -30.49 22.80
CA ALA A 150 64.89 -30.78 24.22
C ALA A 150 64.87 -32.29 24.52
N SER A 151 63.97 -33.06 23.90
CA SER A 151 63.96 -34.52 24.05
C SER A 151 65.21 -35.17 23.45
N ASP A 152 65.66 -34.70 22.28
CA ASP A 152 66.85 -35.23 21.61
C ASP A 152 68.12 -34.97 22.45
N HIS A 153 68.25 -33.79 23.06
CA HIS A 153 69.34 -33.48 24.00
C HIS A 153 69.29 -34.33 25.27
N GLY A 154 68.09 -34.56 25.83
CA GLY A 154 67.90 -35.44 26.98
C GLY A 154 68.29 -36.88 26.67
N LEU A 155 67.93 -37.38 25.49
CA LEU A 155 68.31 -38.72 25.04
C LEU A 155 69.83 -38.85 24.86
N PHE A 156 70.48 -37.83 24.29
CA PHE A 156 71.94 -37.82 24.10
C PHE A 156 72.70 -37.89 25.42
N LEU A 157 72.23 -37.19 26.46
CA LEU A 157 72.83 -37.26 27.81
C LEU A 157 72.66 -38.65 28.46
N VAL A 158 71.54 -39.33 28.22
CA VAL A 158 71.30 -40.69 28.72
C VAL A 158 72.19 -41.73 28.01
N PHE A 159 72.51 -41.52 26.73
CA PHE A 159 73.42 -42.43 26.00
C PHE A 159 74.92 -42.24 26.33
N PHE A 160 75.28 -41.13 26.99
CA PHE A 160 76.67 -40.82 27.37
C PHE A 160 77.01 -41.12 28.85
N PHE A 161 76.08 -41.71 29.61
CA PHE A 161 76.26 -42.20 30.98
C PHE A 161 76.03 -43.71 31.05
#